data_AF-A0A965YA36-F1
#
_entry.id   AF-A0A965YA36-F1
#
_cell.length_a   1.000
_cell.length_b   1.000
_cell.length_c   1.000
_cell.angle_alpha   90.00
_cell.angle_beta   90.00
_cell.angle_gamma   90.00
#
_symmetry.space_group_name_H-M   'P 1'
#
loop_
_entity.id
_entity.type
_entity.pdbx_description
1 polymer ?
#
loop_
_entity_poly.entity_id
_entity_poly.type
_entity_poly.pdbx_seq_one_letter_code
_entity_poly.pdbx_strand_id
1 'polypeptide(L)'
;IIDGGSTDGSIDIIKKYKNNISYWESKKDTGIYNAMNKGIKKTNGEYLQFLNSGDYLLSKEILKKVFSKINNKDIYYGSSLRKSEIEEIFEFKEPQNLTFKRFFDYSICHQSMFIKKEVFEKIGFYNEKLKIASDWEFNVKAIILNNCSLGFLSFPIVFYDNTGISSNKQKNSLKEKEQCLNQLIPARILADYSTSSTIKPTDKSEYENKIKILSNDLKTIQSSKFYKLWQTWNKLLKKIGIKK
;
A
#
# COMPACT_ATOMS: atom_id res chain seq x y z
N ILE A 1 -14.22 16.48 -9.57
CA ILE A 1 -12.76 16.69 -9.75
C ILE A 1 -12.29 17.73 -8.75
N ILE A 2 -11.31 17.41 -7.91
CA ILE A 2 -10.71 18.40 -7.00
C ILE A 2 -9.30 18.65 -7.51
N ASP A 3 -9.09 19.78 -8.14
CA ASP A 3 -7.79 20.18 -8.67
C ASP A 3 -7.00 20.98 -7.63
N GLY A 4 -5.72 20.65 -7.48
CA GLY A 4 -4.80 21.20 -6.48
C GLY A 4 -4.24 22.58 -6.83
N GLY A 5 -4.84 23.31 -7.79
CA GLY A 5 -4.34 24.59 -8.27
C GLY A 5 -3.31 24.44 -9.40
N SER A 6 -3.61 23.56 -10.37
CA SER A 6 -2.73 23.24 -11.48
C SER A 6 -2.46 24.42 -12.41
N THR A 7 -1.25 24.52 -12.94
CA THR A 7 -0.79 25.59 -13.85
C THR A 7 -0.38 25.08 -15.23
N ASP A 8 -0.63 23.81 -15.54
CA ASP A 8 -0.16 23.08 -16.72
C ASP A 8 -1.24 22.91 -17.82
N GLY A 9 -2.30 23.72 -17.76
CA GLY A 9 -3.45 23.62 -18.68
C GLY A 9 -4.55 22.65 -18.22
N SER A 10 -4.38 21.94 -17.09
CA SER A 10 -5.41 21.03 -16.55
C SER A 10 -6.77 21.71 -16.35
N ILE A 11 -6.78 22.98 -15.91
CA ILE A 11 -8.02 23.75 -15.70
C ILE A 11 -8.79 23.94 -17.01
N ASP A 12 -8.11 24.17 -18.13
CA ASP A 12 -8.77 24.38 -19.42
C ASP A 12 -9.40 23.09 -19.95
N ILE A 13 -8.74 21.95 -19.70
CA ILE A 13 -9.32 20.63 -19.99
C ILE A 13 -10.55 20.36 -19.12
N ILE A 14 -10.50 20.66 -17.82
CA ILE A 14 -11.65 20.52 -16.92
C ILE A 14 -12.83 21.37 -17.41
N LYS A 15 -12.58 22.64 -17.79
CA LYS A 15 -13.60 23.54 -18.32
C LYS A 15 -14.20 23.02 -19.63
N LYS A 16 -13.38 22.44 -20.52
CA LYS A 16 -13.85 21.83 -21.77
C LYS A 16 -14.87 20.71 -21.54
N TYR A 17 -14.70 19.92 -20.48
CA TYR A 17 -15.58 18.79 -20.15
C TYR A 17 -16.57 19.09 -19.01
N LYS A 18 -16.74 20.36 -18.59
CA LYS A 18 -17.55 20.73 -17.42
C LYS A 18 -18.99 20.19 -17.45
N ASN A 19 -19.57 20.04 -18.64
CA ASN A 19 -20.94 19.53 -18.80
C ASN A 19 -21.06 18.03 -18.46
N ASN A 20 -19.94 17.30 -18.41
CA ASN A 20 -19.87 15.91 -18.00
C ASN A 20 -19.39 15.74 -16.54
N ILE A 21 -19.11 16.84 -15.84
CA ILE A 21 -18.53 16.84 -14.50
C ILE A 21 -19.52 17.46 -13.52
N SER A 22 -20.09 16.65 -12.63
CA SER A 22 -21.10 17.12 -11.66
C SER A 22 -20.56 18.17 -10.68
N TYR A 23 -19.26 18.11 -10.36
CA TYR A 23 -18.62 19.07 -9.48
C TYR A 23 -17.12 19.17 -9.76
N TRP A 24 -16.60 20.39 -9.82
CA TRP A 24 -15.17 20.62 -9.74
C TRP A 24 -14.80 21.91 -9.01
N GLU A 25 -13.62 21.92 -8.41
CA GLU A 25 -12.96 23.13 -7.93
C GLU A 25 -11.46 23.05 -8.19
N SER A 26 -10.80 24.20 -8.29
CA SER A 26 -9.35 24.32 -8.45
C SER A 26 -8.82 25.28 -7.40
N LYS A 27 -8.20 24.76 -6.36
CA LYS A 27 -7.61 25.54 -5.26
C LYS A 27 -6.37 24.81 -4.75
N LYS A 28 -5.36 25.59 -4.38
CA LYS A 28 -4.16 25.03 -3.73
C LYS A 28 -4.56 24.16 -2.55
N ASP A 29 -4.11 22.91 -2.57
CA ASP A 29 -4.32 21.95 -1.49
C ASP A 29 -3.02 21.71 -0.70
N THR A 30 -3.13 20.95 0.39
CA THR A 30 -2.00 20.55 1.25
C THR A 30 -1.43 19.18 0.89
N GLY A 31 -1.89 18.58 -0.22
CA GLY A 31 -1.55 17.25 -0.71
C GLY A 31 -2.77 16.48 -1.20
N ILE A 32 -2.49 15.35 -1.88
CA ILE A 32 -3.49 14.52 -2.55
C ILE A 32 -4.65 14.08 -1.64
N TYR A 33 -4.37 13.76 -0.38
CA TYR A 33 -5.42 13.32 0.55
C TYR A 33 -6.33 14.46 1.02
N ASN A 34 -5.87 15.72 1.00
CA ASN A 34 -6.76 16.87 1.19
C ASN A 34 -7.78 16.96 0.05
N ALA A 35 -7.32 16.78 -1.19
CA ALA A 35 -8.20 16.74 -2.37
C ALA A 35 -9.18 15.57 -2.32
N MET A 36 -8.71 14.35 -1.98
CA MET A 36 -9.58 13.18 -1.80
C MET A 36 -10.63 13.40 -0.72
N ASN A 37 -10.25 13.96 0.44
CA ASN A 37 -11.17 14.25 1.54
C ASN A 37 -12.22 15.31 1.16
N LYS A 38 -11.85 16.34 0.40
CA LYS A 38 -12.82 17.28 -0.18
C LYS A 38 -13.80 16.55 -1.11
N GLY A 39 -13.29 15.64 -1.95
CA GLY A 39 -14.11 14.79 -2.82
C GLY A 39 -15.14 13.97 -2.05
N ILE A 40 -14.72 13.29 -0.97
CA ILE A 40 -15.61 12.49 -0.10
C ILE A 40 -16.73 13.35 0.48
N LYS A 41 -16.42 14.59 0.90
CA LYS A 41 -17.41 15.50 1.48
C LYS A 41 -18.39 16.08 0.46
N LYS A 42 -18.02 16.11 -0.82
CA LYS A 42 -18.82 16.73 -1.90
C LYS A 42 -19.69 15.74 -2.66
N THR A 43 -19.33 14.46 -2.67
CA THR A 43 -20.05 13.43 -3.41
C THR A 43 -21.30 12.95 -2.68
N ASN A 44 -22.31 12.54 -3.46
CA ASN A 44 -23.56 11.94 -3.00
C ASN A 44 -23.66 10.44 -3.37
N GLY A 45 -22.62 9.88 -3.99
CA GLY A 45 -22.61 8.46 -4.38
C GLY A 45 -22.53 7.52 -3.17
N GLU A 46 -23.16 6.36 -3.29
CA GLU A 46 -23.11 5.29 -2.28
C GLU A 46 -21.72 4.66 -2.19
N TYR A 47 -21.12 4.35 -3.35
CA TYR A 47 -19.75 3.85 -3.46
C TYR A 47 -18.83 4.92 -4.06
N LEU A 48 -17.65 5.03 -3.48
CA LEU A 48 -16.61 5.97 -3.88
C LEU A 48 -15.46 5.21 -4.54
N GLN A 49 -15.07 5.67 -5.72
CA GLN A 49 -13.85 5.26 -6.41
C GLN A 49 -12.98 6.50 -6.60
N PHE A 50 -11.68 6.36 -6.32
CA PHE A 50 -10.70 7.42 -6.51
C PHE A 50 -9.83 7.09 -7.72
N LEU A 51 -9.74 8.02 -8.66
CA LEU A 51 -8.80 7.95 -9.79
C LEU A 51 -7.86 9.15 -9.70
N ASN A 52 -6.56 8.90 -9.80
CA ASN A 52 -5.59 9.98 -9.93
C ASN A 52 -5.53 10.43 -11.39
N SER A 53 -4.89 11.57 -11.66
CA SER A 53 -4.91 12.21 -12.98
C SER A 53 -4.31 11.38 -14.12
N GLY A 54 -3.42 10.43 -13.82
CA GLY A 54 -2.82 9.51 -14.79
C GLY A 54 -3.60 8.20 -14.98
N ASP A 55 -4.54 7.88 -14.11
CA ASP A 55 -5.26 6.60 -14.11
C ASP A 55 -6.54 6.68 -14.95
N TYR A 56 -6.95 5.56 -15.55
CA TYR A 56 -8.21 5.51 -16.29
C TYR A 56 -8.93 4.16 -16.21
N LEU A 57 -10.25 4.19 -16.39
CA LEU A 57 -11.11 3.02 -16.48
C LEU A 57 -10.87 2.26 -17.79
N LEU A 58 -10.75 0.93 -17.74
CA LEU A 58 -10.32 0.13 -18.90
C LEU A 58 -11.35 0.05 -20.03
N SER A 59 -12.62 0.30 -19.76
CA SER A 59 -13.66 0.33 -20.79
C SER A 59 -14.84 1.19 -20.38
N LYS A 60 -15.63 1.63 -21.36
CA LYS A 60 -16.87 2.38 -21.13
C LYS A 60 -17.92 1.57 -20.35
N GLU A 61 -17.86 0.25 -20.44
CA GLU A 61 -18.78 -0.68 -19.78
C GLU A 61 -18.27 -1.18 -18.42
N ILE A 62 -17.06 -0.78 -17.98
CA ILE A 62 -16.45 -1.38 -16.79
C ILE A 62 -17.28 -1.13 -15.54
N LEU A 63 -17.85 0.07 -15.38
CA LEU A 63 -18.71 0.38 -14.23
C LEU A 63 -19.99 -0.47 -14.26
N LYS A 64 -20.63 -0.62 -15.43
CA LYS A 64 -21.79 -1.51 -15.58
C LYS A 64 -21.45 -2.95 -15.17
N LYS A 65 -20.28 -3.45 -15.59
CA LYS A 65 -19.78 -4.77 -15.19
C LYS A 65 -19.56 -4.88 -13.68
N VAL A 66 -18.91 -3.88 -13.06
CA VAL A 66 -18.70 -3.81 -11.60
C VAL A 66 -20.03 -3.85 -10.86
N PHE A 67 -20.95 -2.94 -11.18
CA PHE A 67 -22.22 -2.82 -10.47
C PHE A 67 -23.15 -4.02 -10.70
N SER A 68 -22.99 -4.78 -11.79
CA SER A 68 -23.68 -6.08 -11.96
C SER A 68 -23.24 -7.17 -10.98
N LYS A 69 -22.09 -6.99 -10.31
CA LYS A 69 -21.51 -7.94 -9.33
C LYS A 69 -21.61 -7.45 -7.89
N ILE A 70 -22.00 -6.19 -7.67
CA ILE A 70 -22.16 -5.63 -6.34
C ILE A 70 -23.40 -6.25 -5.68
N ASN A 71 -23.21 -6.66 -4.44
CA ASN A 71 -24.14 -7.36 -3.56
C ASN A 71 -24.04 -6.84 -2.11
N ASN A 72 -23.97 -5.51 -1.95
CA ASN A 72 -24.04 -4.79 -0.68
C ASN A 72 -22.89 -5.05 0.32
N LYS A 73 -21.66 -5.31 -0.16
CA LYS A 73 -20.44 -5.34 0.67
C LYS A 73 -19.90 -3.93 0.91
N ASP A 74 -19.12 -3.76 1.97
CA ASP A 74 -18.57 -2.46 2.34
C ASP A 74 -17.51 -1.97 1.34
N ILE A 75 -16.70 -2.90 0.83
CA ILE A 75 -15.59 -2.60 -0.07
C ILE A 75 -15.53 -3.64 -1.19
N TYR A 76 -15.49 -3.19 -2.43
CA TYR A 76 -15.13 -4.02 -3.59
C TYR A 76 -13.74 -3.65 -4.08
N TYR A 77 -13.01 -4.64 -4.59
CA TYR A 77 -11.69 -4.43 -5.16
C TYR A 77 -11.40 -5.45 -6.27
N GLY A 78 -10.53 -5.09 -7.20
CA GLY A 78 -10.11 -5.97 -8.29
C GLY A 78 -8.70 -5.67 -8.79
N SER A 79 -8.31 -6.34 -9.86
CA SER A 79 -6.99 -6.16 -10.48
C SER A 79 -6.84 -4.79 -11.16
N SER A 80 -5.60 -4.45 -11.50
CA SER A 80 -5.25 -3.28 -12.34
C SER A 80 -4.38 -3.73 -13.52
N LEU A 81 -4.51 -3.09 -14.68
CA LEU A 81 -3.47 -3.17 -15.71
C LEU A 81 -2.38 -2.13 -15.44
N ARG A 82 -1.14 -2.48 -15.74
CA ARG A 82 0.04 -1.66 -15.52
C ARG A 82 1.01 -1.78 -16.68
N LYS A 83 1.91 -0.81 -16.80
CA LYS A 83 2.97 -0.81 -17.81
C LYS A 83 4.31 -1.15 -17.17
N SER A 84 5.02 -2.12 -17.72
CA SER A 84 6.38 -2.47 -17.29
C SER A 84 7.40 -1.44 -17.79
N GLU A 85 8.65 -1.56 -17.34
CA GLU A 85 9.76 -0.72 -17.78
C GLU A 85 10.08 -0.89 -19.28
N ILE A 86 9.75 -2.05 -19.86
CA ILE A 86 9.90 -2.34 -21.29
C ILE A 86 8.62 -2.05 -22.08
N GLU A 87 7.74 -1.21 -21.52
CA GLU A 87 6.52 -0.72 -22.14
C GLU A 87 5.42 -1.78 -22.38
N GLU A 88 5.61 -3.02 -21.93
CA GLU A 88 4.59 -4.08 -22.00
C GLU A 88 3.50 -3.90 -20.95
N ILE A 89 2.25 -4.12 -21.36
CA ILE A 89 1.08 -4.08 -20.47
C ILE A 89 0.89 -5.45 -19.81
N PHE A 90 0.76 -5.47 -18.48
CA PHE A 90 0.49 -6.68 -17.70
C PHE A 90 -0.62 -6.45 -16.67
N GLU A 91 -1.28 -7.53 -16.26
CA GLU A 91 -2.26 -7.50 -15.18
C GLU A 91 -1.57 -7.69 -13.82
N PHE A 92 -1.75 -6.73 -12.92
CA PHE A 92 -1.43 -6.88 -11.51
C PHE A 92 -2.64 -7.43 -10.77
N LYS A 93 -2.62 -8.73 -10.46
CA LYS A 93 -3.71 -9.45 -9.82
C LYS A 93 -3.72 -9.20 -8.31
N GLU A 94 -4.88 -8.81 -7.79
CA GLU A 94 -5.09 -8.72 -6.34
C GLU A 94 -5.54 -10.09 -5.77
N PRO A 95 -5.09 -10.47 -4.56
CA PRO A 95 -5.51 -11.72 -3.95
C PRO A 95 -6.93 -11.62 -3.39
N GLN A 96 -7.68 -12.74 -3.42
CA GLN A 96 -9.01 -12.82 -2.82
C GLN A 96 -8.99 -12.70 -1.28
N ASN A 97 -7.91 -13.12 -0.65
CA ASN A 97 -7.76 -13.10 0.79
C ASN A 97 -6.86 -11.94 1.20
N LEU A 98 -7.46 -10.85 1.68
CA LEU A 98 -6.74 -9.69 2.20
C LEU A 98 -6.48 -9.88 3.70
N THR A 99 -5.31 -10.41 4.03
CA THR A 99 -4.87 -10.59 5.43
C THR A 99 -3.98 -9.45 5.88
N PHE A 100 -3.70 -9.36 7.19
CA PHE A 100 -2.73 -8.40 7.68
C PHE A 100 -1.34 -8.61 7.06
N LYS A 101 -0.92 -9.86 6.77
CA LYS A 101 0.34 -10.15 6.05
C LYS A 101 0.38 -9.46 4.68
N ARG A 102 -0.75 -9.46 3.95
CA ARG A 102 -0.85 -8.78 2.65
C ARG A 102 -0.54 -7.28 2.79
N PHE A 103 -1.09 -6.61 3.79
CA PHE A 103 -0.82 -5.18 4.02
C PHE A 103 0.55 -4.91 4.63
N PHE A 104 1.11 -5.85 5.39
CA PHE A 104 2.47 -5.74 5.91
C PHE A 104 3.50 -5.76 4.78
N ASP A 105 3.36 -6.66 3.81
CA ASP A 105 4.32 -6.80 2.70
C ASP A 105 4.02 -5.88 1.52
N TYR A 106 2.74 -5.57 1.26
CA TYR A 106 2.29 -4.95 0.02
C TYR A 106 1.19 -3.90 0.25
N SER A 107 0.75 -3.29 -0.84
CA SER A 107 -0.48 -2.49 -0.92
C SER A 107 -1.50 -3.18 -1.82
N ILE A 108 -2.71 -2.63 -1.83
CA ILE A 108 -3.73 -2.88 -2.84
C ILE A 108 -3.86 -1.62 -3.67
N CYS A 109 -4.13 -1.76 -4.96
CA CYS A 109 -4.41 -0.62 -5.83
C CYS A 109 -5.73 0.05 -5.41
N HIS A 110 -5.68 1.22 -4.76
CA HIS A 110 -6.89 1.92 -4.32
C HIS A 110 -7.77 2.38 -5.49
N GLN A 111 -7.18 2.56 -6.68
CA GLN A 111 -7.92 2.95 -7.87
C GLN A 111 -8.84 1.87 -8.40
N SER A 112 -8.54 0.60 -8.12
CA SER A 112 -9.43 -0.53 -8.43
C SER A 112 -10.39 -0.84 -7.28
N MET A 113 -10.57 0.07 -6.32
CA MET A 113 -11.48 -0.12 -5.18
C MET A 113 -12.74 0.74 -5.30
N PHE A 114 -13.86 0.18 -4.85
CA PHE A 114 -15.13 0.88 -4.62
C PHE A 114 -15.48 0.73 -3.16
N ILE A 115 -15.45 1.83 -2.42
CA ILE A 115 -15.62 1.84 -0.96
C ILE A 115 -16.94 2.56 -0.65
N LYS A 116 -17.83 1.95 0.13
CA LYS A 116 -19.04 2.64 0.58
C LYS A 116 -18.69 3.93 1.31
N LYS A 117 -19.43 5.01 1.03
CA LYS A 117 -19.25 6.30 1.70
C LYS A 117 -19.39 6.17 3.23
N GLU A 118 -20.32 5.33 3.69
CA GLU A 118 -20.53 5.02 5.12
C GLU A 118 -19.27 4.45 5.81
N VAL A 119 -18.38 3.77 5.07
CA VAL A 119 -17.10 3.29 5.65
C VAL A 119 -16.21 4.48 6.01
N PHE A 120 -16.15 5.52 5.19
CA PHE A 120 -15.40 6.73 5.53
C PHE A 120 -16.03 7.49 6.71
N GLU A 121 -17.36 7.49 6.82
CA GLU A 121 -18.07 8.12 7.93
C GLU A 121 -17.85 7.36 9.25
N LYS A 122 -17.75 6.02 9.20
CA LYS A 122 -17.48 5.16 10.36
C LYS A 122 -16.02 5.16 10.78
N ILE A 123 -15.09 5.03 9.83
CA ILE A 123 -13.66 4.82 10.09
C ILE A 123 -12.90 6.16 10.22
N GLY A 124 -13.42 7.21 9.59
CA GLY A 124 -12.75 8.49 9.41
C GLY A 124 -12.13 8.63 8.01
N PHE A 125 -11.83 9.88 7.63
CA PHE A 125 -11.26 10.19 6.32
C PHE A 125 -9.77 9.87 6.22
N TYR A 126 -9.18 10.10 5.04
CA TYR A 126 -7.75 9.95 4.84
C TYR A 126 -6.97 10.93 5.73
N ASN A 127 -5.83 10.47 6.25
CA ASN A 127 -4.93 11.22 7.10
C ASN A 127 -4.06 12.17 6.24
N GLU A 128 -4.40 13.46 6.27
CA GLU A 128 -3.71 14.50 5.48
C GLU A 128 -2.27 14.80 5.94
N LYS A 129 -1.84 14.25 7.08
CA LYS A 129 -0.44 14.34 7.53
C LYS A 129 0.47 13.42 6.71
N LEU A 130 -0.07 12.33 6.17
CA LEU A 130 0.64 11.44 5.25
C LEU A 130 0.65 12.03 3.85
N LYS A 131 1.69 11.74 3.07
CA LYS A 131 1.83 12.24 1.70
C LYS A 131 1.68 11.15 0.65
N ILE A 132 1.87 9.88 1.00
CA ILE A 132 1.93 8.77 0.04
C ILE A 132 1.17 7.52 0.51
N ALA A 133 1.01 7.29 1.83
CA ALA A 133 0.48 6.02 2.35
C ALA A 133 -0.87 6.11 3.07
N SER A 134 -1.63 7.20 2.94
CA SER A 134 -2.91 7.32 3.66
C SER A 134 -4.01 6.39 3.15
N ASP A 135 -4.03 6.04 1.86
CA ASP A 135 -4.91 5.02 1.29
C ASP A 135 -4.61 3.64 1.87
N TRP A 136 -3.31 3.31 1.99
CA TRP A 136 -2.86 2.10 2.68
C TRP A 136 -3.27 2.11 4.16
N GLU A 137 -3.06 3.23 4.88
CA GLU A 137 -3.44 3.36 6.29
C GLU A 137 -4.95 3.15 6.48
N PHE A 138 -5.75 3.78 5.63
CA PHE A 138 -7.20 3.62 5.64
C PHE A 138 -7.62 2.18 5.39
N ASN A 139 -6.99 1.50 4.41
CA ASN A 139 -7.28 0.10 4.12
C ASN A 139 -6.96 -0.82 5.31
N VAL A 140 -5.86 -0.59 6.04
CA VAL A 140 -5.56 -1.33 7.28
C VAL A 140 -6.66 -1.09 8.32
N LYS A 141 -7.07 0.17 8.53
CA LYS A 141 -8.14 0.50 9.47
C LYS A 141 -9.47 -0.15 9.10
N ALA A 142 -9.90 -0.04 7.85
CA ALA A 142 -11.19 -0.53 7.39
C ALA A 142 -11.23 -2.06 7.31
N ILE A 143 -10.25 -2.67 6.64
CA ILE A 143 -10.26 -4.09 6.30
C ILE A 143 -9.76 -4.94 7.48
N ILE A 144 -8.64 -4.56 8.08
CA ILE A 144 -8.00 -5.39 9.12
C ILE A 144 -8.56 -5.09 10.50
N LEU A 145 -8.65 -3.82 10.89
CA LEU A 145 -9.03 -3.46 12.26
C LEU A 145 -10.55 -3.41 12.47
N ASN A 146 -11.32 -3.12 11.42
CA ASN A 146 -12.78 -3.00 11.51
C ASN A 146 -13.55 -4.08 10.75
N ASN A 147 -12.83 -5.04 10.14
CA ASN A 147 -13.42 -6.20 9.47
C ASN A 147 -14.53 -5.84 8.46
N CYS A 148 -14.34 -4.75 7.70
CA CYS A 148 -15.27 -4.38 6.63
C CYS A 148 -15.43 -5.53 5.64
N SER A 149 -16.68 -5.78 5.25
CA SER A 149 -17.02 -6.87 4.33
C SER A 149 -16.48 -6.60 2.93
N LEU A 150 -15.90 -7.63 2.32
CA LEU A 150 -15.19 -7.53 1.04
C LEU A 150 -15.94 -8.23 -0.10
N GLY A 151 -15.88 -7.65 -1.28
CA GLY A 151 -16.26 -8.27 -2.55
C GLY A 151 -15.10 -8.25 -3.54
N PHE A 152 -14.63 -9.43 -3.96
CA PHE A 152 -13.57 -9.53 -4.96
C PHE A 152 -14.12 -9.52 -6.39
N LEU A 153 -13.50 -8.71 -7.25
CA LEU A 153 -13.82 -8.61 -8.67
C LEU A 153 -12.67 -9.25 -9.48
N SER A 154 -12.95 -10.39 -10.11
CA SER A 154 -11.96 -11.23 -10.80
C SER A 154 -11.54 -10.71 -12.18
N PHE A 155 -11.55 -9.40 -12.38
CA PHE A 155 -11.18 -8.76 -13.64
C PHE A 155 -10.51 -7.40 -13.35
N PRO A 156 -9.62 -6.94 -14.24
CA PRO A 156 -9.00 -5.64 -14.07
C PRO A 156 -10.00 -4.52 -14.32
N ILE A 157 -9.89 -3.45 -13.52
CA ILE A 157 -10.85 -2.33 -13.51
C ILE A 157 -10.24 -1.07 -14.11
N VAL A 158 -9.00 -0.80 -13.74
CA VAL A 158 -8.26 0.41 -14.10
C VAL A 158 -6.97 0.07 -14.82
N PHE A 159 -6.54 0.97 -15.68
CA PHE A 159 -5.13 1.14 -15.99
C PHE A 159 -4.54 2.06 -14.93
N TYR A 160 -3.53 1.58 -14.22
CA TYR A 160 -2.80 2.32 -13.21
C TYR A 160 -1.52 2.88 -13.82
N ASP A 161 -1.33 4.19 -13.70
CA ASP A 161 -0.12 4.87 -14.16
C ASP A 161 1.02 4.69 -13.14
N ASN A 162 2.05 3.97 -13.57
CA ASN A 162 3.23 3.68 -12.77
C ASN A 162 4.18 4.88 -12.60
N THR A 163 3.91 6.04 -13.20
CA THR A 163 4.79 7.23 -13.09
C THR A 163 4.44 8.14 -11.91
N GLY A 164 3.41 7.79 -11.13
CA GLY A 164 2.95 8.56 -9.97
C GLY A 164 3.96 8.67 -8.81
N ILE A 165 3.63 9.52 -7.83
CA ILE A 165 4.48 9.84 -6.67
C ILE A 165 4.85 8.58 -5.87
N SER A 166 3.92 7.65 -5.68
CA SER A 166 4.13 6.40 -4.95
C SER A 166 5.23 5.53 -5.58
N SER A 167 5.30 5.48 -6.91
CA SER A 167 6.32 4.75 -7.64
C SER A 167 7.69 5.42 -7.57
N ASN A 168 7.72 6.76 -7.62
CA ASN A 168 8.97 7.53 -7.60
C ASN A 168 9.56 7.71 -6.19
N LYS A 169 8.73 7.61 -5.14
CA LYS A 169 9.13 7.85 -3.75
C LYS A 169 8.86 6.64 -2.85
N GLN A 170 9.21 5.44 -3.31
CA GLN A 170 8.98 4.19 -2.59
C GLN A 170 9.56 4.19 -1.16
N LYS A 171 10.78 4.72 -0.97
CA LYS A 171 11.40 4.83 0.37
C LYS A 171 10.54 5.65 1.34
N ASN A 172 9.95 6.74 0.87
CA ASN A 172 9.07 7.58 1.70
C ASN A 172 7.74 6.86 1.98
N SER A 173 7.19 6.15 0.99
CA SER A 173 6.00 5.31 1.19
C SER A 173 6.23 4.26 2.27
N LEU A 174 7.36 3.53 2.21
CA LEU A 174 7.71 2.51 3.20
C LEU A 174 7.86 3.11 4.61
N LYS A 175 8.50 4.28 4.73
CA LYS A 175 8.64 4.98 6.00
C LYS A 175 7.28 5.40 6.59
N GLU A 176 6.39 5.94 5.77
CA GLU A 176 5.04 6.30 6.22
C GLU A 176 4.24 5.06 6.65
N LYS A 177 4.34 3.96 5.92
CA LYS A 177 3.71 2.69 6.30
C LYS A 177 4.25 2.16 7.62
N GLU A 178 5.56 2.18 7.83
CA GLU A 178 6.18 1.77 9.09
C GLU A 178 5.68 2.62 10.27
N GLN A 179 5.59 3.94 10.09
CA GLN A 179 5.01 4.83 11.09
C GLN A 179 3.56 4.46 11.42
N CYS A 180 2.75 4.19 10.39
CA CYS A 180 1.37 3.77 10.57
C CYS A 180 1.27 2.41 11.27
N LEU A 181 2.11 1.43 10.91
CA LEU A 181 2.16 0.12 11.57
C LEU A 181 2.46 0.27 13.06
N ASN A 182 3.48 1.05 13.42
CA ASN A 182 3.87 1.29 14.81
C ASN A 182 2.79 2.04 15.62
N GLN A 183 1.91 2.80 14.95
CA GLN A 183 0.79 3.49 15.59
C GLN A 183 -0.46 2.61 15.71
N LEU A 184 -0.76 1.80 14.68
CA LEU A 184 -2.01 1.05 14.57
C LEU A 184 -1.95 -0.35 15.17
N ILE A 185 -0.76 -0.96 15.18
CA ILE A 185 -0.60 -2.38 15.48
C ILE A 185 0.30 -2.53 16.71
N PRO A 186 -0.15 -3.26 17.75
CA PRO A 186 0.66 -3.52 18.93
C PRO A 186 2.02 -4.14 18.56
N ALA A 187 3.09 -3.66 19.20
CA ALA A 187 4.45 -4.14 18.97
C ALA A 187 4.60 -5.67 19.12
N ARG A 188 3.82 -6.29 20.01
CA ARG A 188 3.80 -7.76 20.18
C ARG A 188 3.29 -8.49 18.94
N ILE A 189 2.31 -7.94 18.22
CA ILE A 189 1.83 -8.51 16.95
C ILE A 189 2.88 -8.28 15.86
N LEU A 190 3.44 -7.06 15.76
CA LEU A 190 4.47 -6.75 14.76
C LEU A 190 5.71 -7.66 14.87
N ALA A 191 6.03 -8.15 16.07
CA ALA A 191 7.12 -9.10 16.28
C ALA A 191 6.98 -10.38 15.42
N ASP A 192 5.76 -10.89 15.23
CA ASP A 192 5.48 -12.08 14.41
C ASP A 192 5.79 -11.85 12.92
N TYR A 193 5.73 -10.60 12.47
CA TYR A 193 5.94 -10.22 11.07
C TYR A 193 7.39 -9.81 10.80
N SER A 194 8.05 -9.18 11.78
CA SER A 194 9.46 -8.77 11.70
C SER A 194 10.44 -9.96 11.61
N THR A 195 10.06 -11.11 12.17
CA THR A 195 10.86 -12.34 12.16
C THR A 195 10.67 -13.15 10.86
N SER A 196 9.58 -12.92 10.14
CA SER A 196 9.19 -13.65 8.91
C SER A 196 9.34 -12.83 7.62
N SER A 197 9.69 -11.54 7.69
CA SER A 197 9.93 -10.70 6.52
C SER A 197 11.33 -10.90 5.94
N THR A 198 11.59 -12.08 5.36
CA THR A 198 12.55 -12.19 4.25
C THR A 198 11.93 -11.55 3.01
N ILE A 199 11.75 -10.22 3.03
CA ILE A 199 11.74 -9.47 1.78
C ILE A 199 13.14 -9.66 1.22
N LYS A 200 13.26 -10.41 0.12
CA LYS A 200 14.50 -10.46 -0.65
C LYS A 200 14.82 -9.01 -1.03
N PRO A 201 15.95 -8.45 -0.57
CA PRO A 201 16.33 -7.10 -0.96
C PRO A 201 16.24 -6.95 -2.48
N THR A 202 15.61 -5.88 -2.95
CA THR A 202 15.44 -5.61 -4.38
C THR A 202 16.66 -4.91 -4.98
N ASP A 203 17.58 -4.43 -4.13
CA ASP A 203 18.80 -3.73 -4.51
C ASP A 203 20.04 -4.39 -3.87
N LYS A 204 21.13 -4.50 -4.65
CA LYS A 204 22.44 -5.01 -4.23
C LYS A 204 22.99 -4.24 -3.01
N SER A 205 22.76 -2.93 -2.94
CA SER A 205 23.24 -2.09 -1.83
C SER A 205 22.64 -2.50 -0.47
N GLU A 206 21.41 -3.03 -0.50
CA GLU A 206 20.69 -3.46 0.69
C GLU A 206 21.13 -4.87 1.14
N TYR A 207 21.51 -5.75 0.20
CA TYR A 207 22.22 -7.00 0.54
C TYR A 207 23.57 -6.72 1.21
N GLU A 208 24.36 -5.80 0.65
CA GLU A 208 25.68 -5.45 1.19
C GLU A 208 25.56 -4.89 2.61
N ASN A 209 24.56 -4.03 2.87
CA ASN A 209 24.29 -3.53 4.21
C ASN A 209 23.83 -4.62 5.19
N LYS A 210 22.92 -5.51 4.79
CA LYS A 210 22.51 -6.65 5.64
C LYS A 210 23.69 -7.56 5.96
N ILE A 211 24.53 -7.89 4.97
CA ILE A 211 25.73 -8.70 5.16
C ILE A 211 26.70 -8.00 6.12
N LYS A 212 26.86 -6.67 6.00
CA LYS A 212 27.72 -5.89 6.89
C LYS A 212 27.24 -5.91 8.34
N ILE A 213 25.94 -5.73 8.58
CA ILE A 213 25.33 -5.80 9.91
C ILE A 213 25.52 -7.21 10.50
N LEU A 214 25.12 -8.25 9.77
CA LEU A 214 25.26 -9.64 10.21
C LEU A 214 26.73 -10.02 10.47
N SER A 215 27.66 -9.50 9.68
CA SER A 215 29.10 -9.72 9.89
C SER A 215 29.60 -9.04 11.16
N ASN A 216 29.09 -7.86 11.50
CA ASN A 216 29.44 -7.16 12.73
C ASN A 216 28.85 -7.87 13.96
N ASP A 217 27.60 -8.33 13.87
CA ASP A 217 26.96 -9.11 14.93
C ASP A 217 27.71 -10.42 15.16
N LEU A 218 28.10 -11.12 14.08
CA LEU A 218 28.89 -12.34 14.16
C LEU A 218 30.26 -12.08 14.82
N LYS A 219 30.96 -11.00 14.46
CA LYS A 219 32.23 -10.62 15.13
C LYS A 219 32.02 -10.33 16.61
N THR A 220 30.93 -9.67 16.96
CA THR A 220 30.57 -9.36 18.35
C THR A 220 30.31 -10.65 19.14
N ILE A 221 29.53 -11.57 18.58
CA ILE A 221 29.29 -12.89 19.18
C ILE A 221 30.61 -13.67 19.32
N GLN A 222 31.44 -13.69 18.28
CA GLN A 222 32.72 -14.41 18.28
C GLN A 222 33.74 -13.86 19.27
N SER A 223 33.69 -12.57 19.55
CA SER A 223 34.54 -11.92 20.55
C SER A 223 34.02 -12.08 21.99
N SER A 224 32.75 -12.48 22.16
CA SER A 224 32.13 -12.65 23.47
C SER A 224 32.82 -13.73 24.31
N LYS A 225 32.83 -13.50 25.64
CA LYS A 225 33.34 -14.49 26.61
C LYS A 225 32.59 -15.83 26.51
N PHE A 226 31.28 -15.77 26.27
CA PHE A 226 30.43 -16.95 26.13
C PHE A 226 30.87 -17.83 24.95
N TYR A 227 31.11 -17.25 23.78
CA TYR A 227 31.53 -18.01 22.61
C TYR A 227 32.93 -18.63 22.80
N LYS A 228 33.86 -17.92 23.45
CA LYS A 228 35.18 -18.46 23.82
C LYS A 228 35.07 -19.64 24.79
N LEU A 229 34.21 -19.53 25.80
CA LEU A 229 33.88 -20.63 26.73
C LEU A 229 33.29 -21.83 25.99
N TRP A 230 32.31 -21.59 25.12
CA TRP A 230 31.68 -22.61 24.30
C TRP A 230 32.68 -23.33 23.38
N GLN A 231 33.62 -22.61 22.76
CA GLN A 231 34.69 -23.24 21.96
C GLN A 231 35.62 -24.11 22.80
N THR A 232 36.04 -23.63 23.96
CA THR A 232 36.89 -24.39 24.89
C THR A 232 36.19 -25.67 25.33
N TRP A 233 34.90 -25.56 25.67
CA TRP A 233 34.08 -26.68 26.09
C TRP A 233 33.90 -27.72 24.98
N ASN A 234 33.62 -27.29 23.74
CA ASN A 234 33.54 -28.21 22.59
C ASN A 234 34.88 -28.91 22.27
N LYS A 235 36.02 -28.21 22.42
CA LYS A 235 37.34 -28.83 22.29
C LYS A 235 37.56 -29.90 23.36
N LEU A 236 37.08 -29.65 24.58
CA LEU A 236 37.19 -30.57 25.71
C LEU A 236 36.31 -31.81 25.48
N LEU A 237 35.04 -31.62 25.07
CA LEU A 237 34.13 -32.70 24.70
C LEU A 237 34.69 -33.60 23.59
N LYS A 238 35.29 -33.00 22.55
CA LYS A 238 35.97 -33.76 21.49
C LYS A 238 37.16 -34.58 22.00
N LYS A 239 37.94 -34.06 22.97
CA LYS A 239 39.07 -34.78 23.56
C LYS A 239 38.64 -35.98 24.40
N ILE A 240 37.47 -35.92 25.04
CA ILE A 240 36.94 -37.01 25.88
C ILE A 240 36.01 -37.96 25.09
N GLY A 241 36.05 -37.92 23.76
CA GLY A 241 35.34 -38.87 22.89
C GLY A 241 33.83 -38.65 22.77
N ILE A 242 33.30 -37.58 23.37
CA ILE A 242 31.88 -37.22 23.26
C ILE A 242 31.68 -36.50 21.92
N LYS A 243 31.23 -37.23 20.91
CA LYS A 243 30.71 -36.64 19.67
C LYS A 243 29.32 -36.06 19.93
N LYS A 244 29.05 -34.92 19.29
CA LYS A 244 27.76 -34.22 19.32
C LYS A 244 26.63 -35.12 18.84
#